data_AF-A0A530M6M2-F1
#
_entry.id   AF-A0A530M6M2-F1
#
_cell.length_a   1.000
_cell.length_b   1.000
_cell.length_c   1.000
_cell.angle_alpha   90.00
_cell.angle_beta   90.00
_cell.angle_gamma   90.00
#
_symmetry.space_group_name_H-M   'P 1'
#
loop_
_entity.id
_entity.type
_entity.pdbx_description
1 polymer ?
#
loop_
_entity_poly.entity_id
_entity_poly.type
_entity_poly.pdbx_seq_one_letter_code
_entity_poly.pdbx_strand_id
1 'polypeptide(L)' 'CFEDEDIEHVVQNMGDIQVRRLPVLNRDKRLVGVVSLADAALKEDPATVGIAMSGVVVPGGAHAT' A
#
# COMPACT_ATOMS: atom_id res chain seq x y z
N CYS A 1 7.76 -1.70 -6.77
CA CYS A 1 6.67 -1.82 -7.74
C CYS A 1 7.04 -1.01 -8.97
N PHE A 2 6.49 -1.38 -10.11
CA PHE A 2 6.58 -0.60 -11.34
C PHE A 2 5.26 0.13 -11.60
N GLU A 3 5.31 1.20 -12.40
CA GLU A 3 4.12 2.02 -12.73
C GLU A 3 3.02 1.27 -13.50
N ASP A 4 3.37 0.14 -14.11
CA ASP A 4 2.50 -0.73 -14.89
C ASP A 4 2.12 -2.03 -14.16
N GLU A 5 2.47 -2.16 -12.87
CA GLU A 5 2.00 -3.27 -12.03
C GLU A 5 0.57 -3.04 -11.55
N ASP A 6 -0.18 -4.13 -11.40
CA ASP A 6 -1.54 -4.11 -10.88
C ASP A 6 -1.58 -3.62 -9.42
N ILE A 7 -2.47 -2.67 -9.15
CA ILE A 7 -2.56 -2.00 -7.86
C ILE A 7 -2.98 -2.95 -6.73
N GLU A 8 -3.84 -3.95 -6.99
CA GLU A 8 -4.26 -4.92 -5.98
C GLU A 8 -3.05 -5.75 -5.52
N HIS A 9 -2.22 -6.17 -6.48
CA HIS A 9 -0.99 -6.91 -6.19
C HIS A 9 0.02 -6.05 -5.41
N VAL A 10 0.18 -4.79 -5.77
CA VAL A 10 1.07 -3.85 -5.06
C VAL A 10 0.60 -3.64 -3.62
N VAL A 11 -0.69 -3.44 -3.42
CA VAL A 11 -1.32 -3.20 -2.12
C VAL A 11 -1.22 -4.45 -1.22
N GLN A 12 -1.42 -5.65 -1.78
CA GLN A 12 -1.21 -6.91 -1.06
C GLN A 12 0.25 -7.08 -0.63
N ASN A 13 1.20 -6.84 -1.54
CA ASN A 13 2.62 -6.90 -1.23
C ASN A 13 3.02 -5.87 -0.16
N MET A 14 2.43 -4.67 -0.16
CA MET A 14 2.64 -3.68 0.92
C MET A 14 2.18 -4.19 2.29
N GLY A 15 1.07 -4.95 2.31
CA GLY A 15 0.59 -5.70 3.47
C GLY A 15 1.62 -6.72 3.97
N ASP A 16 2.08 -7.58 3.07
CA ASP A 16 3.00 -8.69 3.39
C ASP A 16 4.34 -8.20 3.95
N ILE A 17 4.89 -7.12 3.39
CA ILE A 17 6.16 -6.54 3.86
C ILE A 17 5.98 -5.44 4.92
N GLN A 18 4.75 -5.21 5.37
CA GLN A 18 4.38 -4.25 6.42
C GLN A 18 4.83 -2.81 6.17
N VAL A 19 4.77 -2.34 4.92
CA VAL A 19 5.12 -0.96 4.56
C VAL A 19 3.89 -0.13 4.20
N ARG A 20 3.87 1.11 4.65
CA ARG A 20 2.75 2.04 4.38
C ARG A 20 2.91 2.81 3.06
N ARG A 21 4.12 2.81 2.49
CA ARG A 21 4.47 3.51 1.25
C ARG A 21 5.46 2.69 0.45
N LEU A 22 5.31 2.70 -0.87
CA LEU A 22 6.19 1.97 -1.77
C LEU A 22 6.62 2.90 -2.93
N PRO A 23 7.92 3.02 -3.23
CA PRO A 23 8.36 3.77 -4.41
C PRO A 23 7.92 3.05 -5.70
N VAL A 24 7.44 3.85 -6.66
CA VAL A 24 7.04 3.41 -8.00
C VAL A 24 8.17 3.74 -8.96
N LEU A 25 8.65 2.72 -9.66
CA LEU A 25 9.71 2.87 -10.66
C LEU A 25 9.15 2.70 -12.08
N ASN A 26 9.79 3.30 -13.07
CA ASN A 26 9.58 2.93 -14.46
C ASN A 26 10.49 1.74 -14.85
N ARG A 27 10.36 1.21 -16.08
CA ARG A 27 11.17 0.07 -16.55
C ARG A 27 12.68 0.36 -16.64
N ASP A 28 13.06 1.62 -16.75
CA ASP A 28 14.45 2.10 -16.65
C ASP A 28 14.94 2.25 -15.20
N LYS A 29 14.16 1.77 -14.21
CA LYS A 29 14.43 1.86 -12.77
C LYS A 29 14.57 3.29 -12.26
N ARG A 30 13.93 4.26 -12.90
CA ARG A 30 13.81 5.64 -12.42
C ARG A 30 12.62 5.77 -11.49
N LEU A 31 12.79 6.49 -10.39
CA LEU A 31 11.69 6.84 -9.49
C LEU A 31 10.72 7.79 -10.20
N VAL A 32 9.48 7.35 -10.38
CA VAL A 32 8.42 8.14 -11.04
C VAL A 32 7.29 8.53 -10.09
N GLY A 33 7.23 7.92 -8.90
CA GLY A 33 6.22 8.27 -7.90
C GLY A 33 6.35 7.48 -6.60
N VAL A 34 5.38 7.70 -5.72
CA VAL A 34 5.21 6.95 -4.47
C VAL A 34 3.74 6.60 -4.35
N VAL A 35 3.44 5.36 -3.99
CA VAL A 35 2.08 4.92 -3.63
C VAL A 35 2.01 4.73 -2.12
N SER A 36 0.90 5.13 -1.50
CA SER A 36 0.59 4.84 -0.10
C SER A 36 -0.72 4.08 0.04
N LEU A 37 -0.88 3.36 1.16
CA LEU A 37 -2.15 2.69 1.47
C LEU A 37 -3.32 3.68 1.60
N ALA A 38 -3.03 4.93 2.00
CA ALA A 38 -4.04 5.99 2.05
C ALA A 38 -4.50 6.42 0.65
N ASP A 39 -3.58 6.47 -0.33
CA ASP A 39 -3.93 6.78 -1.72
C ASP A 39 -4.77 5.65 -2.34
N ALA A 40 -4.43 4.40 -2.02
CA ALA A 40 -5.22 3.23 -2.43
C ALA A 40 -6.65 3.31 -1.85
N ALA A 41 -6.79 3.67 -0.57
CA ALA A 41 -8.10 3.78 0.10
C ALA A 41 -9.05 4.81 -0.52
N LEU A 42 -8.50 5.80 -1.23
CA LEU A 42 -9.27 6.87 -1.87
C LEU A 42 -9.67 6.56 -3.31
N LYS A 43 -9.02 5.58 -3.95
CA LYS A 43 -9.17 5.30 -5.39
C LYS A 43 -9.66 3.89 -5.73
N GLU A 44 -9.40 2.93 -4.86
CA GLU A 44 -9.71 1.51 -5.08
C GLU A 44 -10.92 1.03 -4.27
N ASP A 45 -11.40 -0.18 -4.57
CA ASP A 45 -12.46 -0.82 -3.81
C ASP A 45 -12.07 -0.91 -2.31
N PRO A 46 -12.93 -0.44 -1.39
CA PRO A 46 -12.65 -0.45 0.05
C PRO A 46 -12.32 -1.83 0.61
N ALA A 47 -12.82 -2.92 0.00
CA ALA A 47 -12.55 -4.28 0.44
C ALA A 47 -11.08 -4.69 0.20
N THR A 48 -10.55 -4.41 -0.98
CA THR A 48 -9.16 -4.72 -1.34
C THR A 48 -8.18 -3.92 -0.46
N VAL A 49 -8.49 -2.65 -0.23
CA VAL A 49 -7.63 -1.79 0.60
C VAL A 49 -7.71 -2.15 2.08
N GLY A 50 -8.90 -2.51 2.58
CA GLY A 50 -9.10 -2.87 3.99
C GLY A 50 -8.27 -4.10 4.42
N ILE A 51 -8.06 -5.06 3.51
CA ILE A 51 -7.24 -6.26 3.76
C ILE A 51 -5.77 -5.87 3.90
N ALA A 52 -5.22 -5.13 2.94
CA ALA A 52 -3.83 -4.69 3.02
C ALA A 52 -3.58 -3.72 4.17
N MET A 53 -4.53 -2.83 4.46
CA MET A 53 -4.45 -1.95 5.61
C MET A 53 -4.42 -2.76 6.90
N SER A 54 -5.23 -3.81 7.06
CA SER A 54 -5.16 -4.74 8.20
C SER A 54 -3.82 -5.47 8.32
N GLY A 55 -3.16 -5.78 7.20
CA GLY A 55 -1.82 -6.37 7.20
C GLY A 55 -0.72 -5.43 7.72
N VAL A 56 -0.94 -4.10 7.60
CA VAL A 56 0.02 -3.06 8.00
C VAL A 56 -0.35 -2.34 9.30
N VAL A 57 -1.61 -2.38 9.73
CA VAL A 57 -2.10 -1.78 10.97
C VAL A 57 -2.34 -2.84 12.03
N VAL A 58 -1.67 -2.69 13.17
CA VAL A 58 -2.10 -3.36 14.40
C VAL A 58 -3.10 -2.44 15.13
N PRO A 59 -4.13 -2.98 15.81
CA PRO A 59 -4.96 -2.18 16.69
C PRO A 59 -4.06 -1.45 17.68
N GLY A 60 -4.32 -0.15 17.91
CA GLY A 60 -3.63 0.58 18.97
C GLY A 60 -3.86 -0.16 20.29
N GLY A 61 -2.77 -0.54 20.98
CA GLY A 61 -2.86 -1.09 22.33
C GLY A 61 -3.47 -0.08 23.30
N ALA A 62 -3.59 -0.45 24.59
CA ALA A 62 -4.26 0.29 25.68
C ALA A 62 -3.69 1.69 26.04
N HIS A 63 -3.12 2.39 25.07
CA HIS A 63 -2.57 3.75 25.13
C HIS A 63 -3.21 4.69 24.09
N ALA A 64 -4.26 4.24 23.37
CA ALA A 64 -5.17 5.14 22.68
C ALA A 64 -6.17 5.70 23.69
N THR A 65 -5.70 6.62 24.55
CA THR A 65 -6.52 7.40 25.48
C THR A 65 -6.68 8.82 24.99
#